data_AF-R4UIJ6-F1
#
_entry.id   AF-R4UIJ6-F1
#
_cell.length_a   1.000
_cell.length_b   1.000
_cell.length_c   1.000
_cell.angle_alpha   90.00
_cell.angle_beta   90.00
_cell.angle_gamma   90.00
#
_symmetry.space_group_name_H-M   'P 1'
#
loop_
_entity.id
_entity.type
_entity.pdbx_description
1 polymer ?
#
loop_
_entity_poly.entity_id
_entity_poly.type
_entity_poly.pdbx_seq_one_letter_code
_entity_poly.pdbx_strand_id
1 'polypeptide(L)'
;MAKNLDNLTVISNGDMTKVFNELELGKTVLLSIEKGPLAAQSIAEGYSEFFKAKMELAAEGAYEGLCGCGKPADAKVYLWRE
;
A
#
# COMPACT_ATOMS: atom_id res chain seq x y z
N MET A 1 16.00 -2.94 2.43
CA MET A 1 15.32 -4.24 2.38
C MET A 1 14.65 -4.40 1.02
N ALA A 2 14.75 -5.60 0.46
CA ALA A 2 14.10 -5.95 -0.80
C ALA A 2 12.63 -6.33 -0.56
N LYS A 3 11.79 -6.22 -1.60
CA LYS A 3 10.40 -6.69 -1.59
C LYS A 3 10.39 -8.19 -1.25
N ASN A 4 9.77 -8.56 -0.13
CA ASN A 4 9.69 -9.95 0.33
C ASN A 4 8.22 -10.39 0.42
N LEU A 5 7.79 -11.18 -0.56
CA LEU A 5 6.42 -11.66 -0.65
C LEU A 5 6.12 -12.83 0.31
N ASP A 6 7.14 -13.51 0.85
CA ASP A 6 6.97 -14.55 1.87
C ASP A 6 6.62 -13.94 3.24
N ASN A 7 6.91 -12.64 3.43
CA ASN A 7 6.58 -11.87 4.63
C ASN A 7 5.61 -10.73 4.30
N LEU A 8 4.52 -11.10 3.62
CA LEU A 8 3.48 -10.19 3.16
C LEU A 8 2.31 -10.12 4.16
N THR A 9 1.94 -8.91 4.56
CA THR A 9 0.71 -8.65 5.32
C THR A 9 -0.33 -7.95 4.44
N VAL A 10 -1.53 -8.50 4.33
CA VAL A 10 -2.63 -7.90 3.56
C VAL A 10 -3.47 -6.99 4.47
N ILE A 11 -3.73 -5.76 4.03
CA ILE A 11 -4.55 -4.78 4.74
C ILE A 11 -5.53 -4.17 3.75
N SER A 12 -6.82 -4.45 3.95
CA SER A 12 -7.91 -4.00 3.06
C SER A 12 -9.04 -3.27 3.79
N ASN A 13 -8.88 -2.97 5.08
CA ASN A 13 -9.89 -2.36 5.94
C ASN A 13 -9.59 -0.88 6.27
N GLY A 14 -8.62 -0.26 5.59
CA GLY A 14 -8.21 1.12 5.84
C GLY A 14 -7.43 1.35 7.15
N ASP A 15 -6.96 0.29 7.82
CA ASP A 15 -6.20 0.42 9.07
C ASP A 15 -4.76 0.89 8.83
N MET A 16 -4.60 2.22 8.80
CA MET A 16 -3.33 2.88 8.55
C MET A 16 -2.30 2.66 9.66
N THR A 17 -2.74 2.58 10.91
CA THR A 17 -1.87 2.31 12.06
C THR A 17 -1.19 0.95 11.87
N LYS A 18 -1.95 -0.07 11.46
CA LYS A 18 -1.40 -1.39 11.15
C LYS A 18 -0.43 -1.33 9.97
N VAL A 19 -0.72 -0.57 8.92
CA VAL A 19 0.21 -0.42 7.78
C VAL A 19 1.58 0.08 8.25
N PHE A 20 1.61 1.17 9.02
CA PHE A 20 2.87 1.74 9.51
C PHE A 20 3.62 0.77 10.42
N ASN A 21 2.93 0.10 11.34
CA ASN A 21 3.55 -0.88 12.23
C ASN A 21 4.18 -2.04 11.46
N GLU A 22 3.48 -2.60 10.46
CA GLU A 22 4.01 -3.73 9.67
C GLU A 22 5.21 -3.30 8.82
N LEU A 23 5.19 -2.07 8.28
CA LEU A 23 6.34 -1.50 7.56
C LEU A 23 7.55 -1.26 8.48
N GLU A 24 7.33 -0.83 9.73
CA GLU A 24 8.39 -0.68 10.74
C GLU A 24 9.01 -2.02 11.14
N LEU A 25 8.22 -3.09 11.14
CA LEU A 25 8.70 -4.46 11.35
C LEU A 25 9.46 -5.02 10.13
N GLY A 26 9.65 -4.24 9.07
CA GLY A 26 10.36 -4.65 7.86
C GLY A 26 9.57 -5.60 6.96
N LYS A 27 8.25 -5.66 7.13
CA LYS A 27 7.38 -6.51 6.31
C LYS A 27 7.01 -5.82 5.00
N THR A 28 6.60 -6.62 4.02
CA THR A 28 5.91 -6.10 2.83
C THR A 28 4.42 -6.03 3.14
N VAL A 29 3.75 -4.96 2.74
CA VAL A 29 2.32 -4.78 2.93
C VAL A 29 1.63 -4.77 1.57
N LEU A 30 0.54 -5.53 1.43
CA LEU A 30 -0.42 -5.39 0.32
C LEU A 30 -1.59 -4.54 0.82
N LEU A 31 -1.62 -3.28 0.44
CA LEU A 31 -2.59 -2.29 0.90
C LEU A 31 -3.66 -2.03 -0.17
N SER A 32 -4.93 -1.98 0.24
CA SER A 32 -6.02 -1.51 -0.63
C SER A 32 -6.16 0.01 -0.52
N ILE A 33 -6.14 0.70 -1.67
CA ILE A 33 -6.21 2.17 -1.74
C ILE A 33 -7.16 2.63 -2.84
N GLU A 34 -7.63 3.87 -2.73
CA GLU A 34 -8.14 4.64 -3.87
C GLU A 34 -6.94 5.14 -4.69
N LYS A 35 -6.90 4.83 -5.99
CA LYS A 35 -5.91 5.33 -6.93
C LYS A 35 -6.23 6.77 -7.35
N GLY A 36 -6.25 7.66 -6.36
CA GLY A 36 -6.28 9.09 -6.58
C GLY A 36 -4.97 9.63 -7.19
N PRO A 37 -4.91 10.92 -7.53
CA PRO A 37 -3.75 11.53 -8.19
C PRO A 37 -2.42 11.31 -7.45
N LEU A 38 -2.43 11.42 -6.12
CA LEU A 38 -1.23 11.21 -5.29
C LEU A 38 -0.76 9.75 -5.29
N ALA A 39 -1.69 8.80 -5.19
CA ALA A 39 -1.37 7.38 -5.26
C ALA A 39 -0.81 7.01 -6.64
N ALA A 40 -1.42 7.53 -7.71
CA ALA A 40 -0.95 7.30 -9.07
C ALA A 40 0.47 7.85 -9.28
N GLN A 41 0.76 9.04 -8.75
CA GLN A 41 2.10 9.62 -8.79
C GLN A 41 3.12 8.77 -8.03
N SER A 42 2.82 8.37 -6.79
CA SER A 42 3.72 7.53 -5.99
C SER A 42 3.97 6.15 -6.62
N ILE A 43 2.97 5.58 -7.29
CA ILE A 43 3.15 4.34 -8.07
C ILE A 43 4.11 4.57 -9.23
N ALA A 44 3.97 5.68 -9.95
CA ALA A 44 4.83 6.00 -11.10
C ALA A 44 6.28 6.29 -10.67
N GLU A 45 6.46 6.96 -9.53
CA GLU A 45 7.77 7.26 -8.93
C GLU A 45 8.39 6.02 -8.25
N GLY A 46 7.61 4.98 -7.98
CA GLY A 46 8.03 3.78 -7.27
C GLY A 46 8.24 3.98 -5.76
N TYR A 47 7.83 5.14 -5.23
CA TYR A 47 8.02 5.53 -3.84
C TYR A 47 6.88 6.44 -3.37
N SER A 48 6.49 6.27 -2.11
CA SER A 48 5.51 7.14 -1.45
C SER A 48 6.14 7.88 -0.28
N GLU A 49 6.17 9.21 -0.38
CA GLU A 49 6.61 10.10 0.70
C GLU A 49 5.77 9.96 1.97
N PHE A 50 4.47 9.69 1.82
CA PHE A 50 3.56 9.51 2.96
C PHE A 50 3.91 8.25 3.77
N PHE A 51 4.16 7.12 3.09
CA PHE A 51 4.51 5.86 3.76
C PHE A 51 6.00 5.76 4.11
N LYS A 52 6.83 6.62 3.51
CA LYS A 52 8.28 6.52 3.45
C LYS A 52 8.72 5.12 3.03
N ALA A 53 8.13 4.64 1.95
CA ALA A 53 8.25 3.27 1.48
C ALA A 53 8.21 3.21 -0.04
N LYS A 54 8.86 2.20 -0.62
CA LYS A 54 8.67 1.85 -2.02
C LYS A 54 7.23 1.43 -2.25
N MET A 55 6.69 1.79 -3.41
CA MET A 55 5.30 1.58 -3.75
C MET A 55 5.18 1.03 -5.17
N GLU A 56 4.40 -0.03 -5.34
CA GLU A 56 4.19 -0.66 -6.64
C GLU A 56 2.73 -1.10 -6.79
N LEU A 57 2.14 -0.91 -7.96
CA LEU A 57 0.79 -1.38 -8.25
C LEU A 57 0.77 -2.91 -8.32
N ALA A 58 -0.10 -3.53 -7.53
CA ALA A 58 -0.30 -4.98 -7.52
C ALA A 58 -1.49 -5.40 -8.40
N ALA A 59 -2.62 -4.70 -8.28
CA ALA A 59 -3.84 -4.97 -9.02
C ALA A 59 -4.75 -3.74 -9.03
N GLU A 60 -5.67 -3.69 -10.00
CA GLU A 60 -6.78 -2.73 -10.08
C GLU A 60 -8.10 -3.49 -10.19
N GLY A 61 -9.17 -2.93 -9.61
CA GLY A 61 -10.48 -3.56 -9.57
C GLY A 61 -11.58 -2.60 -9.14
N ALA A 62 -12.84 -2.99 -9.34
CA ALA A 62 -13.98 -2.13 -8.99
C ALA A 62 -14.18 -1.96 -7.47
N TYR A 63 -13.71 -2.92 -6.67
CA TYR A 63 -13.71 -2.85 -5.21
C TYR A 63 -12.65 -3.77 -4.62
N GLU A 64 -11.59 -3.17 -4.10
CA GLU A 64 -10.45 -3.89 -3.50
C GLU A 64 -10.45 -3.83 -1.96
N GLY A 65 -11.41 -3.10 -1.37
CA GLY A 65 -11.55 -2.91 0.07
C GLY A 65 -11.84 -1.46 0.44
N LEU A 66 -11.28 -1.02 1.56
CA LEU A 66 -11.39 0.34 2.08
C LEU A 66 -10.02 1.02 2.10
N CYS A 67 -9.95 2.22 1.52
CA CYS A 67 -8.79 3.08 1.59
C CYS A 67 -8.70 3.73 2.99
N GLY A 68 -7.49 4.09 3.43
CA GLY A 68 -7.29 4.81 4.70
C GLY A 68 -8.02 6.16 4.79
N CYS A 69 -8.45 6.74 3.67
CA CYS A 69 -9.29 7.95 3.64
C CYS A 69 -10.79 7.67 3.84
N GLY A 70 -11.20 6.40 4.05
CA GLY A 70 -12.59 5.99 4.25
C GLY A 70 -13.40 5.81 2.96
N LYS A 71 -12.79 6.02 1.78
CA LYS A 71 -13.41 5.73 0.48
C LYS A 71 -13.21 4.26 0.07
N PRO A 72 -14.07 3.73 -0.81
CA PRO A 72 -13.81 2.46 -1.49
C PRO A 72 -12.44 2.47 -2.19
N ALA A 73 -11.68 1.38 -2.02
CA ALA A 73 -10.44 1.16 -2.76
C ALA A 73 -10.73 0.55 -4.12
N ASP A 74 -10.04 1.01 -5.15
CA ASP A 74 -10.09 0.52 -6.53
C ASP A 74 -8.74 -0.08 -6.99
N ALA A 75 -7.74 -0.08 -6.10
CA ALA A 75 -6.43 -0.65 -6.38
C ALA A 75 -5.82 -1.32 -5.14
N LYS A 76 -4.90 -2.24 -5.39
CA LYS A 76 -3.98 -2.79 -4.41
C LYS A 76 -2.55 -2.43 -4.76
N VAL A 77 -1.77 -2.11 -3.74
CA VAL A 77 -0.36 -1.74 -3.88
C VAL A 77 0.52 -2.52 -2.92
N TYR A 78 1.71 -2.88 -3.38
CA TYR A 78 2.78 -3.34 -2.51
C TYR A 78 3.49 -2.14 -1.90
N LEU A 79 3.75 -2.20 -0.59
CA LEU A 79 4.55 -1.25 0.16
C LEU A 79 5.66 -1.98 0.92
N TRP A 80 6.89 -1.49 0.85
CA TRP A 80 8.01 -2.00 1.65
C TRP A 80 9.08 -0.93 1.87
N ARG A 81 9.79 -0.99 2.99
CA ARG A 81 10.86 -0.04 3.33
C ARG A 81 12.24 -0.60 2.97
N GLU A 82 13.19 0.29 2.71
CA GLU A 82 14.60 -0.09 2.62
C GLU A 82 15.30 -0.12 3.97
#